data_AF-A0A1F7PAS1-F1
#
_entry.id   AF-A0A1F7PAS1-F1
#
_cell.length_a   1.000
_cell.length_b   1.000
_cell.length_c   1.000
_cell.angle_alpha   90.00
_cell.angle_beta   90.00
_cell.angle_gamma   90.00
#
_symmetry.space_group_name_H-M   'P 1'
#
loop_
_entity.id
_entity.type
_entity.pdbx_description
1 polymer ?
#
loop_
_entity_poly.entity_id
_entity_poly.type
_entity_poly.pdbx_seq_one_letter_code
_entity_poly.pdbx_strand_id
1 'polypeptide(L)'
;MSRRRADGWCAVALVAAVLLSLLPATHAPAAPALHDAWNAMQLVRPKTPIQAPTFVLEDLRGRPVSLGGLRGRAVVLYFWATW
;
A
#
# COMPACT_ATOMS: atom_id res chain seq x y z
N MET A 1 0.87 -26.62 51.45
CA MET A 1 -0.10 -26.65 50.33
C MET A 1 0.17 -25.58 49.23
N SER A 2 1.36 -24.97 49.08
CA SER A 2 1.57 -23.89 48.07
C SER A 2 2.35 -24.26 46.80
N ARG A 3 3.10 -25.38 46.75
CA ARG A 3 3.97 -25.72 45.59
C ARG A 3 3.21 -26.04 44.30
N ARG A 4 2.06 -26.72 44.38
CA ARG A 4 1.27 -27.15 43.19
C ARG A 4 0.63 -26.00 42.40
N ARG A 5 0.45 -24.81 43.01
CA ARG A 5 -0.11 -23.63 42.32
C ARG A 5 0.94 -22.88 41.50
N ALA A 6 2.21 -22.92 41.93
CA ALA A 6 3.32 -22.28 41.22
C ALA A 6 3.67 -23.06 39.93
N ASP A 7 3.67 -24.39 39.99
CA ASP A 7 4.00 -25.25 38.85
C ASP A 7 2.98 -25.11 37.69
N GLY A 8 1.70 -24.97 38.01
CA GLY A 8 0.65 -24.77 37.01
C GLY A 8 0.73 -23.42 36.30
N TRP A 9 1.18 -22.38 37.00
CA TRP A 9 1.38 -21.05 36.41
C TRP A 9 2.62 -20.99 35.51
N CYS A 10 3.69 -21.70 35.85
CA CYS A 10 4.86 -21.81 34.98
C CYS A 10 4.51 -22.53 33.66
N ALA A 11 3.73 -23.60 33.73
CA ALA A 11 3.29 -24.33 32.54
C ALA A 11 2.39 -23.48 31.62
N VAL A 12 1.44 -22.73 32.20
CA VAL A 12 0.57 -21.81 31.43
C VAL A 12 1.37 -20.66 30.81
N ALA A 13 2.33 -20.09 31.54
CA ALA A 13 3.18 -19.03 31.02
C ALA A 13 4.06 -19.51 29.86
N LEU A 14 4.60 -20.73 29.93
CA LEU A 14 5.39 -21.33 28.86
C LEU A 14 4.55 -21.60 27.61
N VAL A 15 3.35 -22.15 27.77
CA VAL A 15 2.44 -22.40 26.64
C VAL A 15 2.00 -21.09 25.98
N ALA A 16 1.70 -20.06 26.77
CA ALA A 16 1.36 -18.75 26.24
C ALA A 16 2.53 -18.10 25.49
N ALA A 17 3.76 -18.23 25.98
CA ALA A 17 4.95 -17.71 25.31
C ALA A 17 5.23 -18.44 23.99
N VAL A 18 5.07 -19.77 23.96
CA VAL A 18 5.22 -20.57 22.73
C VAL A 18 4.14 -20.21 21.72
N LEU A 19 2.88 -20.08 22.14
CA LEU A 19 1.79 -19.65 21.26
C LEU A 19 2.00 -18.23 20.73
N LEU A 20 2.51 -17.32 21.55
CA LEU A 20 2.83 -15.96 21.12
C LEU A 20 4.00 -15.93 20.13
N SER A 21 4.98 -16.83 20.26
CA SER A 21 6.12 -16.96 19.34
C SER A 21 5.76 -17.59 17.99
N LEU A 22 4.62 -18.31 17.92
CA LEU A 22 4.10 -18.94 16.71
C LEU A 22 3.21 -18.00 15.90
N LEU A 23 2.90 -16.80 16.40
CA LEU A 23 2.19 -15.80 15.58
C LEU A 23 3.12 -15.38 14.43
N PRO A 24 2.72 -15.56 13.16
CA PRO A 24 3.49 -15.05 12.05
C PRO A 24 3.58 -13.53 12.22
N ALA A 25 4.80 -13.01 12.34
CA ALA A 25 5.04 -11.58 12.31
C ALA A 25 4.62 -11.08 10.93
N THR A 26 3.40 -10.57 10.81
CA THR A 26 2.95 -9.80 9.66
C THR A 26 3.80 -8.55 9.62
N HIS A 27 4.96 -8.65 8.97
CA HIS A 27 5.79 -7.50 8.66
C HIS A 27 4.99 -6.67 7.66
N ALA A 28 4.27 -5.67 8.17
CA ALA A 28 3.71 -4.63 7.34
C ALA A 28 4.88 -4.04 6.53
N PRO A 29 4.79 -3.97 5.19
CA PRO A 29 5.85 -3.39 4.40
C PRO A 29 6.14 -1.99 4.95
N ALA A 30 7.41 -1.74 5.27
CA ALA A 30 7.82 -0.47 5.82
C ALA A 30 7.46 0.64 4.80
N ALA A 31 6.66 1.61 5.26
CA ALA A 31 6.30 2.82 4.55
C ALA A 31 7.41 3.51 3.70
N PRO A 32 8.73 3.45 4.04
CA PRO A 32 9.80 3.97 3.18
C PRO A 32 9.73 3.56 1.71
N ALA A 33 9.31 2.33 1.39
CA ALA A 33 9.29 1.85 0.00
C ALA A 33 8.42 2.71 -0.94
N LEU A 34 7.35 3.33 -0.42
CA LEU A 34 6.46 4.18 -1.21
C LEU A 34 7.07 5.56 -1.46
N HIS A 35 7.76 6.13 -0.46
CA HIS A 35 8.41 7.43 -0.60
C HIS A 35 9.55 7.36 -1.63
N ASP A 36 10.32 6.27 -1.59
CA ASP A 36 11.40 6.00 -2.55
C ASP A 36 10.83 5.88 -3.98
N ALA A 37 9.70 5.19 -4.16
CA ALA A 37 9.05 5.04 -5.46
C ALA A 37 8.54 6.38 -6.04
N TRP A 38 8.00 7.27 -5.21
CA TRP A 38 7.53 8.60 -5.64
C TRP A 38 8.68 9.45 -6.17
N ASN A 39 9.79 9.47 -5.42
CA ASN A 39 10.98 10.21 -5.78
C ASN A 39 11.63 9.61 -7.04
N ALA A 40 11.69 8.27 -7.14
CA ALA A 40 12.20 7.57 -8.32
C ALA A 40 11.41 7.87 -9.59
N MET A 41 10.09 8.06 -9.48
CA MET A 41 9.21 8.46 -10.60
C MET A 41 9.14 9.98 -10.80
N GLN A 42 9.88 10.77 -10.01
CA GLN A 42 9.85 12.24 -10.04
C GLN A 42 8.43 12.84 -9.92
N LEU A 43 7.57 12.18 -9.14
CA LEU A 43 6.18 12.61 -8.97
C LEU A 43 6.07 13.69 -7.90
N VAL A 44 5.60 14.88 -8.28
CA VAL A 44 5.26 15.94 -7.32
C VAL A 44 3.82 15.72 -6.87
N ARG A 45 3.62 15.54 -5.56
CA ARG A 45 2.28 15.56 -4.97
C ARG A 45 1.89 17.01 -4.61
N PRO A 46 0.85 17.58 -5.24
CA PRO A 46 0.37 18.90 -4.88
C PRO A 46 -0.07 18.93 -3.41
N LYS A 47 0.22 20.03 -2.70
CA LYS A 47 -0.21 20.21 -1.29
C LYS A 47 -1.73 20.26 -1.17
N THR A 48 -2.39 20.88 -2.14
CA THR A 48 -3.85 20.95 -2.24
C THR A 48 -4.32 20.06 -3.38
N PRO A 49 -5.35 19.22 -3.20
CA PRO A 49 -5.92 18.45 -4.30
C PRO A 49 -6.38 19.38 -5.44
N ILE A 50 -5.98 19.06 -6.66
CA ILE A 50 -6.37 19.78 -7.86
C ILE A 50 -7.28 18.86 -8.67
N GLN A 51 -8.44 19.37 -9.10
CA GLN A 51 -9.32 18.61 -9.98
C GLN A 51 -8.64 18.40 -11.33
N ALA A 52 -8.55 17.14 -11.78
CA ALA A 52 -8.01 16.83 -13.10
C ALA A 52 -8.89 17.45 -14.21
N PRO A 53 -8.31 18.13 -15.20
CA PRO A 53 -9.07 18.66 -16.34
C PRO A 53 -9.76 17.54 -17.12
N THR A 54 -10.97 17.79 -17.60
CA THR A 54 -11.64 16.88 -18.53
C THR A 54 -11.05 17.01 -19.92
N PHE A 55 -10.72 15.87 -20.53
CA PHE A 55 -10.31 15.78 -21.92
C PHE A 55 -10.77 14.45 -22.54
N VAL A 56 -10.74 14.41 -23.88
CA VAL A 56 -10.93 13.22 -24.69
C VAL A 56 -9.76 13.12 -25.66
N LEU A 57 -9.15 11.94 -25.76
CA LEU A 57 -8.08 11.65 -26.71
C LEU A 57 -8.42 10.38 -27.49
N GLU A 58 -7.84 10.23 -28.67
CA GLU A 58 -7.89 8.96 -29.39
C GLU A 58 -6.84 7.99 -28.84
N ASP A 59 -7.21 6.72 -28.71
CA ASP A 59 -6.24 5.66 -28.48
C ASP A 59 -5.48 5.29 -29.76
N LEU A 60 -4.52 4.37 -29.67
CA LEU A 60 -3.71 3.92 -30.81
C LEU A 60 -4.53 3.27 -31.96
N ARG A 61 -5.82 3.00 -31.74
CA ARG A 61 -6.76 2.47 -32.75
C ARG A 61 -7.77 3.53 -33.21
N GLY A 62 -7.56 4.81 -32.87
CA GLY A 62 -8.46 5.91 -33.21
C GLY A 62 -9.76 5.94 -32.39
N ARG A 63 -9.86 5.16 -31.31
CA ARG A 63 -11.09 5.12 -30.49
C ARG A 63 -11.08 6.25 -29.47
N PRO A 64 -12.18 6.99 -29.27
CA PRO A 64 -12.23 8.05 -28.28
C PRO A 64 -12.19 7.48 -26.86
N VAL A 65 -11.29 8.03 -26.03
CA VAL A 65 -11.15 7.74 -24.61
C VAL A 65 -11.25 9.03 -23.83
N SER A 66 -12.20 9.12 -22.91
CA SER A 66 -12.36 10.27 -22.01
C SER A 66 -11.75 10.00 -20.65
N LEU A 67 -11.17 11.02 -20.02
CA LEU A 67 -10.70 10.90 -18.63
C LEU A 67 -11.87 10.60 -17.67
N GLY A 68 -13.05 11.16 -17.94
CA GLY A 68 -14.26 10.92 -17.15
C GLY A 68 -14.71 9.46 -17.15
N GLY A 69 -14.53 8.75 -18.27
CA GLY A 69 -14.82 7.32 -18.39
C GLY A 69 -13.90 6.42 -17.55
N LEU A 70 -12.80 6.96 -17.02
CA LEU A 70 -11.82 6.24 -16.18
C LEU A 70 -11.97 6.55 -14.69
N ARG A 71 -13.05 7.25 -14.27
CA ARG A 71 -13.29 7.55 -12.85
C ARG A 71 -13.29 6.29 -11.98
N GLY A 72 -12.74 6.42 -10.77
CA GLY A 72 -12.57 5.31 -9.83
C GLY A 72 -11.32 4.46 -10.09
N ARG A 73 -10.50 4.80 -11.10
CA ARG A 73 -9.23 4.13 -11.40
C ARG A 73 -8.06 5.10 -11.20
N ALA A 74 -6.91 4.59 -10.76
CA ALA A 74 -5.66 5.33 -10.81
C ALA A 74 -5.21 5.43 -12.28
N VAL A 75 -4.88 6.64 -12.73
CA VAL A 75 -4.47 6.93 -14.11
C VAL A 75 -3.13 7.65 -14.08
N VAL A 76 -2.18 7.20 -14.90
CA VAL A 76 -0.89 7.87 -15.14
C VAL A 76 -0.95 8.53 -16.51
N LEU A 77 -0.68 9.83 -16.57
CA LEU A 77 -0.56 10.57 -17.82
C LEU A 77 0.92 10.68 -18.19
N TYR A 78 1.28 10.09 -19.31
CA TYR A 78 2.63 10.10 -19.85
C TYR A 78 2.67 10.98 -21.10
N PHE A 79 3.38 12.12 -21.00
CA PHE A 79 3.58 13.04 -22.11
C PHE A 79 4.85 12.65 -22.85
N TRP A 80 4.72 12.33 -24.13
CA TRP A 80 5.83 11.91 -24.96
C TRP A 80 5.64 12.44 -26.38
N ALA A 81 6.73 12.34 -27.14
CA ALA A 81 6.84 12.90 -28.46
C ALA A 81 7.95 12.19 -29.23
N THR A 82 7.85 12.17 -30.56
CA THR A 82 8.84 11.53 -31.44
C THR A 82 9.87 12.49 -32.04
N TRP A 83 9.81 13.78 -31.69
CA TRP A 83 10.67 14.82 -32.24
C TRP A 83 11.99 14.95 -31.51
#